data_AF-A0AB39STP7-F1
#
_entry.id   AF-A0AB39STP7-F1
#
_cell.length_a   1.000
_cell.length_b   1.000
_cell.length_c   1.000
_cell.angle_alpha   90.00
_cell.angle_beta   90.00
_cell.angle_gamma   90.00
#
_symmetry.space_group_name_H-M   'P 1'
#
loop_
_entity.id
_entity.type
_entity.pdbx_description
1 polymer ?
#
loop_
_entity_poly.entity_id
_entity_poly.type
_entity_poly.pdbx_seq_one_letter_code
_entity_poly.pdbx_strand_id
1 'polypeptide(L)'
;MTDGTPVFPEGLRALPRSWGHWPDEETPERWALVRGVLEAGLPPARLDAPEPRSYLDLKFFSDDEVPPDDWFCHEILREKVKDLPRLTVGQLAEVEAACVADGLDTTDFREGRWAWRIAGFVVEPALYWCGIADDLDALDPWFPELAALYIRRRMAVEQAGLALVAVRALPSARAALVSLAEDVSLDEEARDAIRGALREDAAGS
;
A
#
# COMPACT_ATOMS: atom_id res chain seq x y z
N MET A 1 -29.90 12.09 0.46
CA MET A 1 -28.99 11.88 1.61
C MET A 1 -27.93 10.91 1.15
N THR A 2 -26.66 11.23 1.31
CA THR A 2 -25.55 10.34 0.97
C THR A 2 -25.46 9.21 2.01
N ASP A 3 -25.12 8.00 1.56
CA ASP A 3 -24.94 6.84 2.44
C ASP A 3 -23.73 7.07 3.35
N GLY A 4 -23.97 7.13 4.67
CA GLY A 4 -22.94 7.37 5.68
C GLY A 4 -22.19 6.11 6.13
N THR A 5 -22.47 4.95 5.54
CA THR A 5 -21.83 3.68 5.89
C THR A 5 -20.32 3.78 5.64
N PRO A 6 -19.45 3.49 6.63
CA PRO A 6 -18.01 3.51 6.43
C PRO A 6 -17.56 2.44 5.41
N VAL A 7 -16.64 2.81 4.51
CA VAL A 7 -16.04 1.86 3.55
C VAL A 7 -15.03 0.95 4.22
N PHE A 8 -14.25 1.48 5.17
CA PHE A 8 -13.14 0.76 5.76
C PHE A 8 -13.47 0.08 7.10
N PRO A 9 -12.83 -1.07 7.40
CA PRO A 9 -12.89 -1.69 8.72
C PRO A 9 -12.29 -0.78 9.79
N GLU A 10 -12.69 -0.99 11.05
CA GLU A 10 -12.31 -0.14 12.18
C GLU A 10 -10.80 0.12 12.30
N GLY A 11 -9.96 -0.89 12.07
CA GLY A 11 -8.50 -0.74 12.14
C GLY A 11 -7.94 0.29 11.17
N LEU A 12 -8.45 0.35 9.93
CA LEU A 12 -8.02 1.37 8.95
C LEU A 12 -8.59 2.76 9.27
N ARG A 13 -9.70 2.84 9.99
CA ARG A 13 -10.31 4.11 10.44
C ARG A 13 -9.60 4.72 11.64
N ALA A 14 -8.75 3.95 12.33
CA ALA A 14 -8.03 4.39 13.53
C ALA A 14 -6.93 5.42 13.24
N LEU A 15 -6.65 5.72 11.97
CA LEU A 15 -5.61 6.66 11.59
C LEU A 15 -5.91 8.10 12.07
N PRO A 16 -4.91 8.76 12.67
CA PRO A 16 -5.09 10.08 13.27
C PRO A 16 -5.12 11.21 12.23
N ARG A 17 -4.59 10.99 11.03
CA ARG A 17 -4.50 12.01 9.97
C ARG A 17 -4.98 11.46 8.63
N SER A 18 -5.46 12.37 7.78
CA SER A 18 -5.85 12.06 6.42
C SER A 18 -4.62 11.89 5.51
N TRP A 19 -4.74 11.01 4.51
CA TRP A 19 -3.79 10.87 3.41
C TRP A 19 -2.31 10.62 3.78
N GLY A 20 -2.05 9.86 4.85
CA GLY A 20 -0.76 9.20 5.01
C GLY A 20 0.31 9.94 5.83
N HIS A 21 -0.03 10.98 6.60
CA HIS A 21 0.92 11.51 7.58
C HIS A 21 1.01 10.60 8.80
N TRP A 22 2.08 9.79 8.83
CA TRP A 22 2.49 9.03 10.01
C TRP A 22 3.26 9.92 10.99
N PRO A 23 3.20 9.61 12.29
CA PRO A 23 3.85 10.41 13.32
C PRO A 23 5.37 10.23 13.28
N ASP A 24 6.10 11.30 13.62
CA ASP A 24 7.57 11.33 13.61
C ASP A 24 8.21 10.54 14.78
N GLU A 25 7.40 10.04 15.72
CA GLU A 25 7.86 9.41 16.96
C GLU A 25 7.65 7.89 16.95
N GLU A 26 8.71 7.15 17.28
CA GLU A 26 8.72 5.68 17.40
C GLU A 26 8.42 5.23 18.83
N THR A 27 7.14 5.24 19.20
CA THR A 27 6.68 4.73 20.52
C THR A 27 6.00 3.38 20.40
N PRO A 28 5.93 2.58 21.48
CA PRO A 28 5.20 1.30 21.49
C PRO A 28 3.73 1.43 21.01
N GLU A 29 3.05 2.50 21.38
CA GLU A 29 1.69 2.79 20.94
C GLU A 29 1.60 3.08 19.44
N ARG A 30 2.64 3.73 18.87
CA ARG A 30 2.72 3.97 17.42
C ARG A 30 3.01 2.69 16.66
N TRP A 31 3.92 1.85 17.14
CA TRP A 31 4.16 0.54 16.56
C TRP A 31 2.88 -0.32 16.57
N ALA A 32 2.15 -0.34 17.68
CA ALA A 32 0.88 -1.04 17.78
C ALA A 32 -0.18 -0.50 16.81
N LEU A 33 -0.27 0.82 16.64
CA LEU A 33 -1.18 1.46 15.69
C LEU A 33 -0.82 1.10 14.23
N VAL A 34 0.45 1.20 13.87
CA VAL A 34 0.97 0.91 12.52
C VAL A 34 0.71 -0.54 12.17
N ARG A 35 1.08 -1.45 13.08
CA ARG A 35 0.80 -2.87 12.94
C ARG A 35 -0.69 -3.14 12.76
N GLY A 36 -1.56 -2.55 13.58
CA GLY A 36 -3.00 -2.74 13.48
C GLY A 36 -3.60 -2.24 12.17
N VAL A 37 -3.06 -1.15 11.60
CA VAL A 37 -3.46 -0.63 10.28
C VAL A 37 -3.01 -1.57 9.16
N LEU A 38 -1.79 -2.08 9.22
CA LEU A 38 -1.28 -3.06 8.24
C LEU A 38 -2.04 -4.39 8.33
N GLU A 39 -2.36 -4.87 9.52
CA GLU A 39 -3.18 -6.08 9.68
C GLU A 39 -4.61 -5.87 9.14
N ALA A 40 -5.21 -4.70 9.39
CA ALA A 40 -6.57 -4.39 8.94
C ALA A 40 -6.68 -4.11 7.43
N GLY A 41 -5.60 -3.64 6.80
CA GLY A 41 -5.55 -3.36 5.37
C GLY A 41 -5.07 -4.53 4.52
N LEU A 42 -4.71 -5.66 5.12
CA LEU A 42 -4.28 -6.85 4.39
C LEU A 42 -5.49 -7.57 3.78
N PRO A 43 -5.47 -7.89 2.47
CA PRO A 43 -6.52 -8.69 1.86
C PRO A 43 -6.56 -10.11 2.44
N PRO A 44 -7.76 -10.67 2.69
CA PRO A 44 -7.88 -12.03 3.24
C PRO A 44 -7.39 -13.12 2.27
N ALA A 45 -7.43 -12.83 0.96
CA ALA A 45 -6.97 -13.68 -0.12
C ALA A 45 -6.12 -12.90 -1.11
N ARG A 46 -5.34 -13.61 -1.94
CA ARG A 46 -4.57 -12.98 -3.00
C ARG A 46 -5.51 -12.34 -4.01
N LEU A 47 -5.17 -11.14 -4.48
CA LEU A 47 -5.94 -10.45 -5.51
C LEU A 47 -5.71 -11.11 -6.88
N ASP A 48 -6.79 -11.35 -7.62
CA ASP A 48 -6.74 -11.96 -8.96
C ASP A 48 -5.99 -11.07 -9.96
N ALA A 49 -6.25 -9.77 -9.89
CA ALA A 49 -5.52 -8.73 -10.61
C ALA A 49 -4.71 -7.89 -9.62
N PRO A 50 -3.53 -7.39 -10.01
CA PRO A 50 -2.78 -6.46 -9.17
C PRO A 50 -3.61 -5.18 -8.99
N GLU A 51 -3.44 -4.49 -7.87
CA GLU A 51 -4.06 -3.17 -7.71
C GLU A 51 -3.57 -2.17 -8.78
N PRO A 52 -4.36 -1.12 -9.08
CA PRO A 52 -3.89 0.03 -9.85
C PRO A 52 -2.53 0.56 -9.37
N ARG A 53 -1.81 1.26 -10.25
CA ARG A 53 -0.40 1.61 -10.00
C ARG A 53 -0.23 2.52 -8.77
N SER A 54 0.98 2.49 -8.22
CA SER A 54 1.39 3.43 -7.17
C SER A 54 1.31 4.86 -7.67
N TYR A 55 0.87 5.79 -6.83
CA TYR A 55 0.93 7.21 -7.17
C TYR A 55 2.37 7.75 -7.19
N LEU A 56 3.30 7.12 -6.46
CA LEU A 56 4.70 7.54 -6.40
C LEU A 56 5.40 7.37 -7.76
N ASP A 57 5.10 6.30 -8.49
CA ASP A 57 5.58 6.07 -9.85
C ASP A 57 5.14 7.18 -10.82
N LEU A 58 4.00 7.81 -10.51
CA LEU A 58 3.31 8.77 -11.36
C LEU A 58 3.59 10.22 -10.94
N LYS A 59 4.24 10.43 -9.78
CA LYS A 59 4.59 11.77 -9.27
C LYS A 59 5.70 12.45 -10.09
N PHE A 60 6.43 11.67 -10.89
CA PHE A 60 7.58 12.12 -11.69
C PHE A 60 7.36 11.95 -13.19
N PHE A 61 6.10 11.95 -13.66
CA PHE A 61 5.82 11.94 -15.09
C PHE A 61 6.57 13.05 -15.82
N SER A 62 7.12 12.72 -16.99
CA SER A 62 7.65 13.71 -17.90
C SER A 62 6.49 14.56 -18.45
N ASP A 63 6.74 15.85 -18.74
CA ASP A 63 5.71 16.78 -19.23
C ASP A 63 5.01 16.29 -20.53
N ASP A 64 5.58 15.30 -21.22
CA ASP A 64 5.09 14.75 -22.49
C ASP A 64 4.26 13.44 -22.31
N GLU A 65 4.13 12.90 -21.10
CA GLU A 65 3.37 11.67 -20.84
C GLU A 65 1.95 11.98 -20.35
N VAL A 66 0.95 11.37 -21.01
CA VAL A 66 -0.44 11.41 -20.52
C VAL A 66 -0.56 10.43 -19.36
N PRO A 67 -0.94 10.90 -18.14
CA PRO A 67 -1.11 10.00 -17.02
C PRO A 67 -2.18 8.94 -17.31
N PRO A 68 -2.03 7.71 -16.80
CA PRO A 68 -3.04 6.67 -16.91
C PRO A 68 -4.32 7.03 -16.13
N ASP A 69 -5.45 6.42 -16.48
CA ASP A 69 -6.76 6.68 -15.85
C ASP A 69 -6.76 6.52 -14.32
N ASP A 70 -5.95 5.59 -13.79
CA ASP A 70 -5.81 5.39 -12.35
C ASP A 70 -5.18 6.58 -11.62
N TRP A 71 -4.35 7.37 -12.32
CA TRP A 71 -3.87 8.65 -11.80
C TRP A 71 -5.01 9.64 -11.61
N PHE A 72 -5.84 9.83 -12.64
CA PHE A 72 -6.95 10.79 -12.60
C PHE A 72 -8.00 10.38 -11.56
N CYS A 73 -8.33 9.09 -11.49
CA CYS A 73 -9.22 8.56 -10.45
C CYS A 73 -8.70 8.84 -9.03
N HIS A 74 -7.39 8.74 -8.80
CA HIS A 74 -6.79 9.10 -7.52
C HIS A 74 -6.87 10.61 -7.24
N GLU A 75 -6.60 11.48 -8.21
CA GLU A 75 -6.72 12.93 -8.03
C GLU A 75 -8.16 13.34 -7.70
N ILE A 76 -9.17 12.78 -8.39
CA ILE A 76 -10.59 12.99 -8.09
C ILE A 76 -10.92 12.53 -6.66
N LEU A 77 -10.40 11.37 -6.25
CA LEU A 77 -10.56 10.86 -4.89
C LEU A 77 -9.94 11.83 -3.86
N ARG A 78 -8.72 12.33 -4.08
CA ARG A 78 -8.05 13.30 -3.19
C ARG A 78 -8.79 14.63 -3.11
N GLU A 79 -9.33 15.10 -4.24
CA GLU A 79 -10.06 16.35 -4.29
C GLU A 79 -11.34 16.26 -3.44
N LYS A 80 -12.11 15.17 -3.61
CA LYS A 80 -13.44 15.01 -3.01
C LYS A 80 -13.41 14.46 -1.59
N VAL A 81 -12.43 13.61 -1.28
CA VAL A 81 -12.33 12.92 0.01
C VAL A 81 -11.20 13.53 0.82
N LYS A 82 -11.54 14.45 1.72
CA LYS A 82 -10.53 15.10 2.58
C LYS A 82 -9.98 14.19 3.67
N ASP A 83 -10.75 13.18 4.07
CA ASP A 83 -10.39 12.26 5.15
C ASP A 83 -10.61 10.80 4.70
N LEU A 84 -9.60 10.26 4.02
CA LEU A 84 -9.66 8.93 3.43
C LEU A 84 -10.00 7.83 4.45
N PRO A 85 -9.37 7.75 5.64
CA PRO A 85 -9.77 6.78 6.67
C PRO A 85 -11.25 6.82 7.05
N ARG A 86 -11.95 7.94 6.83
CA ARG A 86 -13.37 8.12 7.17
C ARG A 86 -14.28 8.13 5.94
N LEU A 87 -13.78 7.64 4.80
CA LEU A 87 -14.53 7.48 3.55
C LEU A 87 -15.82 6.69 3.78
N THR A 88 -16.92 7.24 3.25
CA THR A 88 -18.24 6.59 3.25
C THR A 88 -18.64 6.07 1.88
N VAL A 89 -19.58 5.12 1.85
CA VAL A 89 -20.16 4.58 0.61
C VAL A 89 -20.74 5.71 -0.26
N GLY A 90 -21.40 6.69 0.34
CA GLY A 90 -21.94 7.85 -0.37
C GLY A 90 -20.86 8.72 -1.02
N GLN A 91 -19.77 8.99 -0.30
CA GLN A 91 -18.63 9.75 -0.86
C GLN A 91 -17.92 8.96 -1.97
N LEU A 92 -17.76 7.64 -1.80
CA LEU A 92 -17.17 6.78 -2.82
C LEU A 92 -18.01 6.79 -4.11
N ALA A 93 -19.34 6.77 -3.99
CA ALA A 93 -20.25 6.88 -5.13
C ALA A 93 -20.16 8.24 -5.84
N GLU A 94 -19.92 9.34 -5.10
CA GLU A 94 -19.70 10.66 -5.69
C GLU A 94 -18.36 10.76 -6.43
N VAL A 95 -17.32 10.09 -5.93
CA VAL A 95 -16.01 9.99 -6.60
C VAL A 95 -16.17 9.21 -7.90
N GLU A 96 -16.77 8.03 -7.86
CA GLU A 96 -17.00 7.20 -9.05
C GLU A 96 -17.82 7.95 -10.10
N ALA A 97 -18.90 8.64 -9.69
CA ALA A 97 -19.73 9.41 -10.60
C ALA A 97 -18.95 10.53 -11.32
N ALA A 98 -17.97 11.14 -10.64
CA ALA A 98 -17.09 12.12 -11.27
C ALA A 98 -16.06 11.49 -12.21
N CYS A 99 -15.46 10.35 -11.83
CA CYS A 99 -14.60 9.59 -12.72
C CYS A 99 -15.33 9.19 -14.01
N VAL A 100 -16.58 8.73 -13.91
CA VAL A 100 -17.44 8.42 -15.06
C VAL A 100 -17.73 9.66 -15.91
N ALA A 101 -18.00 10.81 -15.28
CA ALA A 101 -18.26 12.06 -16.00
C ALA A 101 -17.05 12.51 -16.84
N ASP A 102 -15.84 12.19 -16.39
CA ASP A 102 -14.58 12.47 -17.08
C ASP A 102 -14.16 11.36 -18.07
N GLY A 103 -14.98 10.29 -18.20
CA GLY A 103 -14.75 9.20 -19.14
C GLY A 103 -13.71 8.17 -18.69
N LEU A 104 -13.37 8.13 -17.40
CA LEU A 104 -12.37 7.21 -16.83
C LEU A 104 -12.95 5.81 -16.59
N ASP A 105 -12.10 4.79 -16.72
CA ASP A 105 -12.48 3.42 -16.36
C ASP A 105 -12.68 3.26 -14.85
N THR A 106 -13.95 3.03 -14.47
CA THR A 106 -14.40 2.78 -13.09
C THR A 106 -14.84 1.32 -12.89
N THR A 107 -14.40 0.41 -13.76
CA THR A 107 -14.61 -1.02 -13.53
C THR A 107 -14.07 -1.40 -12.14
N ASP A 108 -14.88 -2.09 -11.34
CA ASP A 108 -14.51 -2.55 -10.00
C ASP A 108 -14.23 -1.41 -8.98
N PHE A 109 -14.74 -0.18 -9.21
CA PHE A 109 -14.47 0.98 -8.34
C PHE A 109 -14.96 0.79 -6.89
N ARG A 110 -16.09 0.12 -6.72
CA ARG A 110 -16.72 -0.16 -5.43
C ARG A 110 -16.37 -1.52 -4.84
N GLU A 111 -15.91 -2.46 -5.66
CA GLU A 111 -15.69 -3.85 -5.29
C GLU A 111 -14.46 -4.39 -6.03
N GLY A 112 -13.59 -5.14 -5.37
CA GLY A 112 -12.42 -5.70 -6.02
C GLY A 112 -11.26 -4.71 -6.10
N ARG A 113 -10.72 -4.48 -7.30
CA ARG A 113 -9.36 -3.96 -7.49
C ARG A 113 -9.17 -2.54 -6.96
N TRP A 114 -10.13 -1.64 -7.22
CA TRP A 114 -10.08 -0.26 -6.74
C TRP A 114 -10.40 -0.15 -5.25
N ALA A 115 -11.29 -0.98 -4.71
CA ALA A 115 -11.53 -1.02 -3.27
C ALA A 115 -10.23 -1.33 -2.50
N TRP A 116 -9.44 -2.29 -2.99
CA TRP A 116 -8.12 -2.58 -2.43
C TRP A 116 -7.11 -1.47 -2.71
N ARG A 117 -7.13 -0.82 -3.88
CA ARG A 117 -6.27 0.35 -4.14
C ARG A 117 -6.50 1.49 -3.17
N ILE A 118 -7.77 1.77 -2.88
CA ILE A 118 -8.19 2.82 -1.96
C ILE A 118 -7.72 2.48 -0.54
N ALA A 119 -7.77 1.21 -0.14
CA ALA A 119 -7.09 0.75 1.07
C ALA A 119 -5.56 0.85 0.97
N GLY A 120 -4.98 0.64 -0.22
CA GLY A 120 -3.56 0.81 -0.55
C GLY A 120 -3.05 2.19 -0.16
N PHE A 121 -3.76 3.26 -0.52
CA PHE A 121 -3.43 4.64 -0.13
C PHE A 121 -3.38 4.86 1.39
N VAL A 122 -4.04 4.01 2.17
CA VAL A 122 -4.05 4.06 3.63
C VAL A 122 -2.82 3.34 4.21
N VAL A 123 -2.42 2.21 3.61
CA VAL A 123 -1.35 1.35 4.15
C VAL A 123 0.04 1.65 3.58
N GLU A 124 0.14 2.14 2.34
CA GLU A 124 1.40 2.52 1.70
C GLU A 124 2.25 3.45 2.57
N PRO A 125 1.69 4.50 3.22
CA PRO A 125 2.50 5.39 4.03
C PRO A 125 2.99 4.70 5.32
N ALA A 126 2.28 3.66 5.79
CA ALA A 126 2.68 2.87 6.95
C ALA A 126 3.86 1.95 6.60
N LEU A 127 3.77 1.30 5.44
CA LEU A 127 4.87 0.51 4.87
C LEU A 127 6.11 1.39 4.68
N TYR A 128 5.94 2.58 4.09
CA TYR A 128 7.02 3.54 3.91
C TYR A 128 7.66 3.94 5.24
N TRP A 129 6.86 4.29 6.25
CA TRP A 129 7.35 4.67 7.57
C TRP A 129 8.16 3.55 8.24
N CYS A 130 7.69 2.30 8.20
CA CYS A 130 8.47 1.14 8.65
C CYS A 130 9.78 0.96 7.88
N GLY A 131 9.81 1.29 6.59
CA GLY A 131 11.01 1.21 5.76
C GLY A 131 12.08 2.26 6.09
N ILE A 132 11.71 3.36 6.76
CA ILE A 132 12.63 4.45 7.14
C ILE A 132 12.82 4.56 8.66
N ALA A 133 12.34 3.57 9.42
CA ALA A 133 12.42 3.56 10.87
C ALA A 133 13.87 3.47 11.38
N ASP A 134 14.13 4.13 12.50
CA ASP A 134 15.42 4.08 13.21
C ASP A 134 15.49 2.85 14.14
N ASP A 135 14.42 2.53 14.88
CA ASP A 135 14.33 1.35 15.75
C ASP A 135 13.90 0.08 14.99
N LEU A 136 14.87 -0.52 14.29
CA LEU A 136 14.62 -1.76 13.54
C LEU A 136 14.27 -2.96 14.44
N ASP A 137 14.75 -3.00 15.68
CA ASP A 137 14.46 -4.11 16.59
C ASP A 137 12.97 -4.15 16.96
N ALA A 138 12.31 -2.99 17.01
CA ALA A 138 10.86 -2.91 17.23
C ALA A 138 10.02 -3.49 16.07
N LEU A 139 10.60 -3.67 14.88
CA LEU A 139 9.94 -4.22 13.70
C LEU A 139 10.02 -5.76 13.62
N ASP A 140 11.00 -6.38 14.26
CA ASP A 140 11.26 -7.82 14.16
C ASP A 140 10.39 -8.63 15.14
N PRO A 141 9.70 -9.71 14.72
CA PRO A 141 9.55 -10.24 13.35
C PRO A 141 8.29 -9.80 12.62
N TRP A 142 7.43 -9.04 13.28
CA TRP A 142 6.06 -8.83 12.80
C TRP A 142 6.02 -8.07 11.47
N PHE A 143 6.89 -7.07 11.26
CA PHE A 143 6.82 -6.24 10.06
C PHE A 143 7.29 -7.00 8.82
N PRO A 144 8.46 -7.67 8.81
CA PRO A 144 8.87 -8.47 7.67
C PRO A 144 7.86 -9.56 7.26
N GLU A 145 7.21 -10.19 8.24
CA GLU A 145 6.15 -11.16 7.99
C GLU A 145 4.93 -10.52 7.29
N LEU A 146 4.46 -9.36 7.79
CA LEU A 146 3.35 -8.63 7.18
C LEU A 146 3.70 -8.10 5.78
N ALA A 147 4.87 -7.50 5.59
CA ALA A 147 5.31 -7.01 4.28
C ALA A 147 5.36 -8.13 3.24
N ALA A 148 5.88 -9.31 3.62
CA ALA A 148 5.88 -10.48 2.75
C ALA A 148 4.45 -10.98 2.43
N LEU A 149 3.50 -10.85 3.35
CA LEU A 149 2.10 -11.15 3.09
C LEU A 149 1.50 -10.18 2.07
N TYR A 150 1.73 -8.87 2.19
CA TYR A 150 1.28 -7.90 1.20
C TYR A 150 1.73 -8.26 -0.22
N ILE A 151 3.01 -8.60 -0.38
CA ILE A 151 3.59 -9.06 -1.66
C ILE A 151 2.87 -10.31 -2.18
N ARG A 152 2.69 -11.34 -1.33
CA ARG A 152 1.97 -12.58 -1.72
C ARG A 152 0.50 -12.35 -2.04
N ARG A 153 -0.11 -11.34 -1.43
CA ARG A 153 -1.52 -10.97 -1.67
C ARG A 153 -1.70 -10.05 -2.88
N ARG A 154 -0.61 -9.60 -3.51
CA ARG A 154 -0.59 -8.65 -4.65
C ARG A 154 -1.21 -7.28 -4.33
N MET A 155 -0.98 -6.79 -3.11
CA MET A 155 -1.39 -5.46 -2.69
C MET A 155 -0.18 -4.72 -2.11
N ALA A 156 -0.03 -3.44 -2.47
CA ALA A 156 1.10 -2.58 -2.11
C ALA A 156 2.45 -3.25 -2.36
N VAL A 157 2.57 -4.04 -3.44
CA VAL A 157 3.71 -4.93 -3.70
C VAL A 157 5.01 -4.14 -3.75
N GLU A 158 5.00 -3.02 -4.45
CA GLU A 158 6.16 -2.16 -4.62
C GLU A 158 6.59 -1.57 -3.27
N GLN A 159 5.67 -0.95 -2.51
CA GLN A 159 5.98 -0.32 -1.23
C GLN A 159 6.39 -1.34 -0.17
N ALA A 160 5.72 -2.49 -0.12
CA ALA A 160 6.09 -3.59 0.76
C ALA A 160 7.46 -4.15 0.40
N GLY A 161 7.77 -4.29 -0.90
CA GLY A 161 9.07 -4.71 -1.39
C GLY A 161 10.18 -3.72 -1.00
N LEU A 162 10.01 -2.44 -1.29
CA LEU A 162 10.95 -1.39 -0.95
C LEU A 162 11.20 -1.31 0.56
N ALA A 163 10.14 -1.32 1.37
CA ALA A 163 10.26 -1.26 2.82
C ALA A 163 10.95 -2.51 3.39
N LEU A 164 10.64 -3.70 2.87
CA LEU A 164 11.29 -4.95 3.26
C LEU A 164 12.78 -4.96 2.92
N VAL A 165 13.15 -4.40 1.76
CA VAL A 165 14.56 -4.22 1.35
C VAL A 165 15.28 -3.19 2.22
N ALA A 166 14.59 -2.14 2.66
CA ALA A 166 15.17 -1.12 3.53
C ALA A 166 15.54 -1.68 4.91
N VAL A 167 14.72 -2.59 5.45
CA VAL A 167 14.96 -3.24 6.74
C VAL A 167 15.72 -4.58 6.62
N ARG A 168 16.38 -4.85 5.49
CA ARG A 168 17.03 -6.15 5.19
C ARG A 168 18.13 -6.58 6.17
N ALA A 169 18.63 -5.66 7.00
CA ALA A 169 19.56 -5.96 8.09
C ALA A 169 18.93 -6.90 9.14
N LEU A 170 17.60 -6.92 9.25
CA LEU A 170 16.87 -7.83 10.12
C LEU A 170 16.94 -9.27 9.61
N PRO A 171 17.22 -10.27 10.48
CA PRO A 171 17.25 -11.67 10.07
C PRO A 171 15.94 -12.16 9.43
N SER A 172 14.80 -11.75 9.98
CA SER A 172 13.47 -12.10 9.45
C SER A 172 13.18 -11.45 8.10
N ALA A 173 13.64 -10.21 7.87
CA ALA A 173 13.54 -9.54 6.57
C ALA A 173 14.35 -10.27 5.50
N ARG A 174 15.59 -10.66 5.81
CA ARG A 174 16.41 -11.44 4.89
C ARG A 174 15.78 -12.80 4.57
N ALA A 175 15.29 -13.50 5.60
CA ALA A 175 14.59 -14.77 5.41
C ALA A 175 13.34 -14.63 4.54
N ALA A 176 12.55 -13.56 4.76
CA ALA A 176 11.38 -13.25 3.95
C ALA A 176 11.74 -12.97 2.49
N LEU A 177 12.76 -12.14 2.22
CA LEU A 177 13.23 -11.82 0.87
C LEU A 177 13.69 -13.08 0.11
N VAL A 178 14.47 -13.95 0.77
CA VAL A 178 14.91 -15.23 0.17
C VAL A 178 13.69 -16.10 -0.16
N SER A 179 12.75 -16.24 0.78
CA SER A 179 11.53 -17.02 0.56
C SER A 179 10.71 -16.47 -0.63
N LEU A 180 10.56 -15.15 -0.73
CA LEU A 180 9.82 -14.52 -1.82
C LEU A 180 10.54 -14.67 -3.18
N ALA A 181 11.87 -14.60 -3.22
CA ALA A 181 12.65 -14.82 -4.45
C ALA A 181 12.45 -16.21 -5.07
N GLU A 182 12.09 -17.19 -4.25
CA GLU A 182 11.83 -18.59 -4.62
C GLU A 182 10.34 -18.91 -4.79
N ASP A 183 9.44 -18.02 -4.37
CA ASP A 183 7.98 -18.23 -4.38
C ASP A 183 7.41 -18.16 -5.80
N VAL A 184 7.30 -19.31 -6.46
CA VAL A 184 6.79 -19.45 -7.83
C VAL A 184 5.36 -18.95 -8.03
N SER A 185 4.61 -18.73 -6.94
CA SER A 185 3.29 -18.13 -7.06
C SER A 185 3.39 -16.63 -7.39
N LEU A 186 4.49 -15.95 -7.04
CA LEU A 186 4.66 -14.53 -7.34
C LEU A 186 4.94 -14.29 -8.82
N ASP A 187 4.52 -13.11 -9.28
CA ASP A 187 4.82 -12.63 -10.62
C ASP A 187 6.35 -12.56 -10.83
N GLU A 188 6.82 -12.87 -12.04
CA GLU A 188 8.26 -12.95 -12.34
C GLU A 188 8.98 -11.62 -12.10
N GLU A 189 8.35 -10.51 -12.48
CA GLU A 189 8.85 -9.15 -12.25
C GLU A 189 9.11 -8.87 -10.75
N ALA A 190 8.16 -9.23 -9.88
CA ALA A 190 8.32 -9.05 -8.44
C ALA A 190 9.45 -9.93 -7.88
N ARG A 191 9.57 -11.18 -8.35
CA ARG A 191 10.68 -12.06 -7.94
C ARG A 191 12.03 -11.53 -8.41
N ASP A 192 12.11 -11.00 -9.62
CA ASP A 192 13.36 -10.49 -10.18
C ASP A 192 13.81 -9.20 -9.51
N ALA A 193 12.87 -8.30 -9.17
CA ALA A 193 13.17 -7.12 -8.35
C ALA A 193 13.76 -7.52 -6.99
N ILE A 194 13.15 -8.50 -6.30
CA ILE A 194 13.64 -9.01 -5.01
C ILE A 194 15.01 -9.69 -5.15
N ARG A 195 15.22 -10.48 -6.20
CA ARG A 195 16.53 -11.09 -6.50
C ARG A 195 17.60 -10.05 -6.78
N GLY A 196 17.24 -8.97 -7.49
CA GLY A 196 18.11 -7.83 -7.73
C GLY A 196 18.60 -7.21 -6.43
N ALA A 197 17.66 -6.86 -5.54
CA ALA A 197 17.95 -6.29 -4.23
C ALA A 197 18.85 -7.20 -3.36
N LEU A 198 18.63 -8.52 -3.39
CA LEU A 198 19.47 -9.49 -2.67
C LEU A 198 20.90 -9.58 -3.22
N ARG A 199 21.12 -9.31 -4.51
CA ARG A 199 22.46 -9.36 -5.14
C ARG A 199 23.29 -8.12 -4.85
N GLU A 200 22.68 -6.94 -4.83
CA GLU A 200 23.36 -5.68 -4.52
C GLU A 200 23.98 -5.71 -3.11
N ASP A 201 23.33 -6.40 -2.16
CA ASP A 201 23.83 -6.61 -0.81
C ASP A 201 25.10 -7.46 -0.75
N ALA A 202 25.19 -8.49 -1.60
CA ALA A 202 26.36 -9.36 -1.70
C ALA A 202 27.57 -8.70 -2.39
N ALA A 203 27.35 -7.61 -3.13
CA ALA A 203 28.42 -6.86 -3.81
C ALA A 203 28.98 -5.68 -2.97
N GLY A 204 28.25 -5.27 -1.92
CA GLY A 204 28.64 -4.18 -1.01
C GLY A 204 29.20 -4.63 0.35
N SER A 205 29.31 -5.94 0.58
CA SER A 205 29.90 -6.57 1.78
C SER A 205 31.32 -7.07 1.51
#